data_AF-A0A5D0VZV0-F1
#
_entry.id   AF-A0A5D0VZV0-F1
#
_cell.length_a   1.000
_cell.length_b   1.000
_cell.length_c   1.000
_cell.angle_alpha   90.00
_cell.angle_beta   90.00
_cell.angle_gamma   90.00
#
_symmetry.space_group_name_H-M   'P 1'
#
loop_
_entity.id
_entity.type
_entity.pdbx_description
1 polymer ?
#
loop_
_entity_poly.entity_id
_entity_poly.type
_entity_poly.pdbx_seq_one_letter_code
_entity_poly.pdbx_strand_id
1 'polypeptide(L)' 'MTNEPNPTTPEVTPSPARSALRTNSAAESDNETMRWLDKFTEEMTQPGENEVAFFARRRELKLGVGLDDDGTPVQTDNAG' A
#
# COMPACT_ATOMS: atom_id res chain seq x y z
N MET A 1 25.88 33.62 22.78
CA MET A 1 25.32 32.31 22.44
C MET A 1 23.81 32.47 22.34
N THR A 2 23.34 32.87 21.16
CA THR A 2 21.92 33.06 20.86
C THR A 2 21.36 31.72 20.39
N ASN A 3 20.49 31.11 21.17
CA ASN A 3 19.74 29.94 20.73
C ASN A 3 18.63 30.41 19.80
N GLU A 4 18.71 30.06 18.51
CA GLU A 4 17.61 30.25 17.58
C GLU A 4 16.38 29.46 18.05
N PRO A 5 15.15 29.96 17.85
CA PRO A 5 13.96 29.17 18.09
C PRO A 5 13.90 28.03 17.06
N ASN A 6 13.85 26.80 17.58
CA ASN A 6 13.63 25.58 16.80
C ASN A 6 12.40 25.77 15.89
N PRO A 7 12.47 25.51 14.57
CA PRO A 7 11.30 25.61 13.71
C PRO A 7 10.21 24.72 14.27
N THR A 8 9.08 25.32 14.63
CA THR A 8 7.88 24.64 15.09
C THR A 8 7.62 23.47 14.18
N THR A 9 7.91 22.26 14.67
CA THR A 9 7.42 21.03 14.06
C THR A 9 5.91 21.26 13.89
N PRO A 10 5.36 21.16 12.66
CA PRO A 10 3.93 21.34 12.51
C PRO A 10 3.28 20.36 13.47
N GLU A 11 2.55 20.90 14.44
CA GLU A 11 1.78 20.10 15.38
C GLU A 11 0.93 19.19 14.50
N VAL A 12 1.32 17.92 14.42
CA VAL A 12 0.51 16.88 13.82
C VAL A 12 -0.64 16.75 14.79
N THR A 13 -1.62 17.63 14.66
CA THR A 13 -2.95 17.41 15.18
C THR A 13 -3.30 16.01 14.69
N PRO A 14 -3.49 15.02 15.58
CA PRO A 14 -3.97 13.74 15.13
C PRO A 14 -5.33 14.04 14.52
N SER A 15 -5.40 14.03 13.19
CA SER A 15 -6.64 14.21 12.48
C SER A 15 -7.64 13.23 13.10
N PRO A 16 -8.81 13.69 13.58
CA PRO A 16 -9.76 12.81 14.26
C PRO A 16 -10.21 11.64 13.37
N ALA A 17 -9.94 11.73 12.05
CA ALA A 17 -10.18 10.68 11.08
C ALA A 17 -9.28 9.44 11.26
N ARG A 18 -8.09 9.53 11.87
CA ARG A 18 -7.20 8.36 12.03
C ARG A 18 -7.52 7.49 13.26
N SER A 19 -8.22 8.03 14.26
CA SER A 19 -8.64 7.26 15.44
C SER A 19 -9.96 6.51 15.24
N ALA A 20 -10.77 6.89 14.24
CA ALA A 20 -12.06 6.24 13.99
C ALA A 20 -11.95 4.87 13.30
N LEU A 21 -10.77 4.47 12.80
CA LEU A 21 -10.63 3.23 12.04
C LEU A 21 -10.27 1.99 12.87
N ARG A 22 -10.23 2.11 14.21
CA ARG A 22 -9.94 0.98 15.10
C ARG A 22 -11.01 0.79 16.19
N THR A 23 -12.27 0.91 15.80
CA THR A 23 -13.44 0.50 16.59
C THR A 23 -14.41 -0.14 15.60
N ASN A 24 -14.35 -1.44 15.34
CA ASN A 24 -15.00 -2.46 16.16
C ASN A 24 -14.27 -3.80 15.98
N SER A 25 -13.66 -4.33 17.03
CA SER A 25 -13.11 -5.69 17.07
C SER A 25 -13.73 -6.41 18.25
N ALA A 26 -14.95 -6.91 18.06
CA ALA A 26 -15.54 -7.93 18.91
C ALA A 26 -16.77 -8.53 18.19
N ALA A 27 -16.55 -9.58 17.40
CA ALA A 27 -17.57 -10.49 16.92
C ALA A 27 -18.75 -9.87 16.14
N GLU A 28 -18.48 -9.37 14.94
CA GLU A 28 -19.42 -9.67 13.85
C GLU A 28 -19.35 -11.18 13.63
N SER A 29 -20.48 -11.87 13.46
CA SER A 29 -20.50 -13.35 13.44
C SER A 29 -19.41 -13.89 12.52
N ASP A 30 -18.67 -14.94 12.92
CA ASP A 30 -17.51 -15.47 12.17
C ASP A 30 -17.78 -15.60 10.66
N ASN A 31 -19.03 -15.89 10.28
CA ASN A 31 -19.43 -15.99 8.88
C ASN A 31 -19.42 -14.65 8.10
N GLU A 32 -19.80 -13.53 8.72
CA GLU A 32 -19.91 -12.23 8.04
C GLU A 32 -18.53 -11.66 7.81
N THR A 33 -17.68 -11.73 8.84
CA THR A 33 -16.27 -11.37 8.73
C THR A 33 -15.54 -12.24 7.70
N MET A 34 -15.77 -13.57 7.67
CA MET A 34 -15.17 -14.44 6.66
C MET A 34 -15.65 -14.09 5.24
N ARG A 35 -16.96 -13.86 5.04
CA ARG A 35 -17.50 -13.43 3.73
C ARG A 35 -16.91 -12.09 3.28
N TRP A 36 -16.72 -11.16 4.21
CA TRP A 36 -16.08 -9.88 3.91
C TRP A 36 -14.60 -10.08 3.52
N LEU A 37 -13.85 -10.90 4.25
CA LEU A 37 -12.44 -11.21 3.95
C LEU A 37 -12.27 -11.93 2.61
N ASP A 38 -13.15 -12.87 2.28
CA ASP A 38 -13.15 -13.57 1.00
C ASP A 38 -13.36 -12.58 -0.15
N LYS A 39 -14.39 -11.74 -0.03
CA LYS A 39 -14.69 -10.71 -1.04
C LYS A 39 -13.56 -9.70 -1.18
N PHE A 40 -13.01 -9.22 -0.06
CA PHE A 40 -11.87 -8.31 -0.06
C PHE A 40 -10.68 -8.96 -0.76
N THR A 41 -10.36 -10.21 -0.44
CA THR A 41 -9.25 -10.95 -1.06
C THR A 41 -9.48 -11.11 -2.56
N GLU A 42 -10.70 -11.46 -2.99
CA GLU A 42 -11.06 -11.56 -4.39
C GLU A 42 -10.87 -10.22 -5.13
N GLU A 43 -11.33 -9.12 -4.56
CA GLU A 43 -11.15 -7.78 -5.13
C GLU A 43 -9.67 -7.39 -5.26
N MET A 44 -8.83 -7.76 -4.28
CA MET A 44 -7.40 -7.49 -4.30
C MET A 44 -6.61 -8.35 -5.31
N THR A 45 -7.20 -9.41 -5.87
CA THR A 45 -6.55 -10.21 -6.93
C THR A 45 -6.58 -9.52 -8.30
N GLN A 46 -7.48 -8.56 -8.49
CA GLN A 46 -7.68 -7.90 -9.78
C GLN A 46 -7.16 -6.46 -9.73
N PRO A 47 -6.19 -6.09 -10.58
CA PRO A 47 -5.73 -4.71 -10.62
C PRO A 47 -6.84 -3.79 -11.16
N GLY A 48 -7.00 -2.63 -10.55
CA GLY A 48 -7.90 -1.59 -11.06
C GLY A 48 -7.36 -0.95 -12.35
N GLU A 49 -8.20 -0.25 -13.10
CA GLU A 49 -7.81 0.41 -14.38
C GLU A 49 -6.60 1.35 -14.22
N ASN A 50 -6.56 2.10 -13.11
CA ASN A 50 -5.44 3.01 -12.80
C ASN A 50 -4.14 2.25 -12.53
N GLU A 51 -4.21 1.10 -11.85
CA GLU A 51 -3.04 0.27 -11.58
C GLU A 51 -2.51 -0.34 -12.87
N VAL A 52 -3.40 -0.85 -13.72
CA VAL A 52 -3.03 -1.35 -15.05
C VAL A 52 -2.31 -0.28 -15.86
N ALA A 53 -2.86 0.93 -15.93
CA ALA A 53 -2.24 2.04 -16.66
C ALA A 53 -0.88 2.45 -16.06
N PHE A 54 -0.78 2.50 -14.73
CA PHE A 54 0.46 2.80 -14.02
C PHE A 54 1.57 1.78 -14.33
N PHE A 55 1.26 0.49 -14.23
CA PHE A 55 2.24 -0.57 -14.48
C PHE A 55 2.55 -0.75 -15.98
N ALA A 56 1.62 -0.46 -16.88
CA ALA A 56 1.90 -0.39 -18.32
C ALA A 56 2.98 0.64 -18.63
N ARG A 57 2.82 1.88 -18.14
CA ARG A 57 3.79 2.95 -18.32
C ARG A 57 5.16 2.62 -17.74
N ARG A 58 5.23 1.97 -16.58
CA ARG A 58 6.52 1.55 -15.99
C ARG A 58 7.22 0.47 -16.81
N ARG A 59 6.47 -0.47 -17.39
CA ARG A 59 7.02 -1.50 -18.27
C ARG A 59 7.62 -0.89 -19.54
N GLU A 60 6.94 0.07 -20.16
CA GLU A 60 7.47 0.82 -21.32
C GLU A 60 8.79 1.53 -20.99
N LEU A 61 8.89 2.11 -19.81
CA LEU A 61 10.09 2.81 -19.34
C LEU A 61 11.17 1.88 -18.80
N LYS A 62 10.96 0.55 -18.80
CA LYS A 62 11.85 -0.45 -18.18
C LYS A 62 12.19 -0.14 -16.71
N LEU A 63 11.26 0.46 -15.98
CA LEU A 63 11.43 0.83 -14.57
C LEU A 63 11.00 -0.30 -13.62
N GLY A 64 10.95 -1.55 -14.09
CA GLY A 64 10.56 -2.69 -13.29
C GLY A 64 11.74 -3.39 -12.62
N VAL A 65 11.41 -4.30 -11.71
CA VAL A 65 12.33 -5.31 -11.18
C VAL A 65 11.56 -6.63 -11.23
N GLY A 66 12.08 -7.62 -11.93
CA GLY A 66 11.58 -9.00 -11.89
C GLY A 66 12.15 -9.72 -10.67
N LEU A 67 11.56 -10.87 -10.32
CA LEU A 67 12.19 -11.81 -9.41
C LEU A 67 12.69 -12.99 -10.23
N ASP A 68 13.89 -13.51 -9.95
CA ASP A 68 14.34 -14.78 -10.50
C ASP A 68 13.70 -15.97 -9.77
N ASP A 69 14.06 -17.20 -10.17
CA ASP A 69 13.51 -18.44 -9.61
C ASP A 69 13.78 -18.60 -8.10
N ASP A 70 14.81 -17.94 -7.58
CA ASP A 70 15.16 -17.91 -6.16
C ASP A 70 14.50 -16.74 -5.40
N GLY A 71 13.69 -15.92 -6.10
CA GLY A 71 13.01 -14.75 -5.53
C GLY A 71 13.90 -13.52 -5.38
N THR A 72 15.05 -13.49 -6.05
CA THR A 72 15.99 -12.37 -6.00
C THR A 72 15.59 -11.28 -7.00
N PRO A 73 15.62 -9.99 -6.62
CA PRO A 73 15.29 -8.89 -7.52
C PRO A 73 16.31 -8.75 -8.67
N VAL A 74 15.82 -8.81 -9.91
CA VAL A 74 16.59 -8.61 -11.15
C VAL A 74 16.02 -7.44 -11.96
N GLN A 75 16.88 -6.59 -12.52
CA GLN A 75 16.45 -5.45 -13.34
C GLN A 75 15.93 -5.93 -14.70
N THR A 76 14.77 -5.42 -15.16
CA THR A 76 14.10 -5.95 -16.38
C THR A 76 14.91 -5.78 -17.67
N ASP A 77 15.91 -4.92 -17.67
CA ASP A 77 16.80 -4.63 -18.78
C ASP A 77 17.93 -5.67 -18.95
N ASN A 78 18.07 -6.62 -18.02
CA ASN A 78 19.01 -7.74 -18.10
C ASN A 78 18.35 -9.11 -18.33
N ALA A 79 17.03 -9.18 -18.53
CA ALA A 79 16.37 -10.40 -18.99
C ALA A 79 16.49 -10.49 -20.52
N GLY A 80 17.64 -10.99 -20.98
CA GLY A 80 17.86 -11.46 -22.35
C GLY A 80 17.46 -12.92 -22.50
#